data_AF-A0A2H6JZP3-F1
#
_entry.id   AF-A0A2H6JZP3-F1
#
_cell.length_a   1.000
_cell.length_b   1.000
_cell.length_c   1.000
_cell.angle_alpha   90.00
_cell.angle_beta   90.00
_cell.angle_gamma   90.00
#
_symmetry.space_group_name_H-M   'P 1'
#
loop_
_entity.id
_entity.type
_entity.pdbx_description
1 polymer ?
#
loop_
_entity_poly.entity_id
_entity_poly.type
_entity_poly.pdbx_seq_one_letter_code
_entity_poly.pdbx_strand_id
1 'polypeptide(L)'
;MKEILAAIWRQNFAGAGCSRESLETELKGCVTGEFTSALAKLEDEGLILLEGGSISLSEAGRKMIRVVVCGGVFDILHPGHAFILGEAKSMGDVLVAIVARDSTVEKRKRIPIVPEDQRVEMVGQLKPVDAAVLGYEGDPLKIIEEIGPDVIALGPDQHHNVEQMRSSLGERRLNVEVRRISEFKACELNSTRSILERIIERNYPNPQGEI
;
A
#
# COMPACT_ATOMS: atom_id res chain seq x y z
N MET A 1 1.45 13.70 -16.84
CA MET A 1 1.50 12.42 -17.60
C MET A 1 1.56 11.22 -16.67
N LYS A 2 2.64 11.05 -15.87
CA LYS A 2 2.71 9.97 -14.86
C LYS A 2 1.52 9.92 -13.90
N GLU A 3 1.05 11.08 -13.42
CA GLU A 3 -0.12 11.14 -12.53
C GLU A 3 -1.39 10.57 -13.19
N ILE A 4 -1.57 10.79 -14.50
CA ILE A 4 -2.72 10.23 -15.25
C ILE A 4 -2.58 8.71 -15.33
N LEU A 5 -1.38 8.20 -15.63
CA LEU A 5 -1.12 6.76 -15.68
C LEU A 5 -1.31 6.10 -14.31
N ALA A 6 -0.89 6.76 -13.23
CA ALA A 6 -1.11 6.30 -11.86
C ALA A 6 -2.60 6.29 -11.51
N ALA A 7 -3.37 7.31 -11.90
CA ALA A 7 -4.83 7.34 -11.73
C ALA A 7 -5.53 6.22 -12.50
N ILE A 8 -5.15 5.98 -13.76
CA ILE A 8 -5.67 4.84 -14.54
C ILE A 8 -5.37 3.52 -13.84
N TRP A 9 -4.12 3.34 -13.36
CA TRP A 9 -3.73 2.15 -12.61
C TRP A 9 -4.62 1.96 -11.37
N ARG A 10 -4.82 3.01 -10.56
CA ARG A 10 -5.65 2.96 -9.35
C ARG A 10 -7.07 2.53 -9.65
N GLN A 11 -7.71 3.15 -10.65
CA GLN A 11 -9.10 2.87 -11.00
C GLN A 11 -9.29 1.48 -11.62
N ASN A 12 -8.33 1.02 -12.45
CA ASN A 12 -8.35 -0.35 -12.97
C ASN A 12 -8.12 -1.38 -11.86
N PHE A 13 -7.20 -1.13 -10.93
CA PHE A 13 -6.90 -2.02 -9.82
C PHE A 13 -8.07 -2.14 -8.84
N ALA A 14 -8.78 -1.05 -8.56
CA ALA A 14 -9.96 -1.05 -7.71
C ALA A 14 -11.19 -1.77 -8.33
N GLY A 15 -11.12 -2.15 -9.61
CA GLY A 15 -12.22 -2.82 -10.32
C GLY A 15 -13.42 -1.92 -10.62
N ALA A 16 -13.32 -0.61 -10.36
CA ALA A 16 -14.40 0.36 -10.55
C ALA A 16 -14.68 0.68 -12.04
N GLY A 17 -13.80 0.26 -12.95
CA GLY A 17 -13.78 0.69 -14.34
C GLY A 17 -13.22 2.12 -14.43
N CYS A 18 -12.31 2.35 -15.38
CA CYS A 18 -11.70 3.65 -15.58
C CYS A 18 -12.30 4.29 -16.83
N SER A 19 -12.87 5.49 -16.68
CA SER A 19 -13.44 6.28 -17.76
C SER A 19 -12.83 7.68 -17.78
N ARG A 20 -13.08 8.43 -18.86
CA ARG A 20 -12.66 9.84 -18.92
C ARG A 20 -13.25 10.66 -17.77
N GLU A 21 -14.55 10.48 -17.50
CA GLU A 21 -15.26 11.22 -16.47
C GLU A 21 -14.74 10.91 -15.05
N SER A 22 -14.42 9.64 -14.76
CA SER A 22 -13.88 9.24 -13.47
C SER A 22 -12.46 9.78 -13.27
N LEU A 23 -11.60 9.71 -14.29
CA LEU A 23 -10.26 10.31 -14.24
C LEU A 23 -10.30 11.82 -14.09
N GLU A 24 -11.16 12.51 -14.84
CA GLU A 24 -11.32 13.96 -14.69
C GLU A 24 -11.76 14.30 -13.26
N THR A 25 -12.65 13.53 -12.67
CA THR A 25 -13.14 13.76 -11.31
C THR A 25 -12.02 13.60 -10.28
N GLU A 26 -11.21 12.56 -10.38
CA GLU A 26 -10.05 12.34 -9.52
C GLU A 26 -8.97 13.43 -9.71
N LEU A 27 -8.73 13.85 -10.95
CA LEU A 27 -7.63 14.73 -11.34
C LEU A 27 -7.98 16.22 -11.37
N LYS A 28 -9.25 16.60 -11.18
CA LYS A 28 -9.74 17.99 -11.22
C LYS A 28 -9.02 18.94 -10.24
N GLY A 29 -8.29 18.41 -9.25
CA GLY A 29 -7.40 19.18 -8.35
C GLY A 29 -5.92 19.22 -8.75
N CYS A 30 -5.48 18.38 -9.70
CA CYS A 30 -4.07 18.12 -10.01
C CYS A 30 -3.65 18.55 -11.42
N VAL A 31 -4.59 18.68 -12.37
CA VAL A 31 -4.29 19.00 -13.77
C VAL A 31 -5.10 20.21 -14.23
N THR A 32 -4.46 21.36 -14.42
CA THR A 32 -5.10 22.57 -14.98
C THR A 32 -4.90 22.62 -16.49
N GLY A 33 -5.97 22.41 -17.27
CA GLY A 33 -5.97 22.54 -18.73
C GLY A 33 -5.40 21.34 -19.50
N GLU A 34 -6.02 21.02 -20.64
CA GLU A 34 -5.63 20.00 -21.63
C GLU A 34 -5.68 18.51 -21.22
N PHE A 35 -6.58 18.10 -20.32
CA PHE A 35 -6.77 16.67 -20.00
C PHE A 35 -7.07 15.80 -21.24
N THR A 36 -7.95 16.27 -22.11
CA THR A 36 -8.28 15.59 -23.38
C THR A 36 -7.05 15.43 -24.28
N SER A 37 -6.24 16.48 -24.42
CA SER A 37 -5.01 16.43 -25.24
C SER A 37 -3.97 15.50 -24.62
N ALA A 38 -3.89 15.46 -23.28
CA ALA A 38 -2.99 14.55 -22.57
C ALA A 38 -3.39 13.08 -22.77
N LEU A 39 -4.68 12.76 -22.72
CA LEU A 39 -5.16 11.40 -23.02
C LEU A 39 -4.90 11.02 -24.49
N ALA A 40 -5.20 11.90 -25.43
CA ALA A 40 -4.92 11.65 -26.86
C ALA A 40 -3.42 11.39 -27.10
N LYS A 41 -2.54 12.18 -26.47
CA LYS A 41 -1.10 11.96 -26.54
C LYS A 41 -0.67 10.61 -25.95
N LEU A 42 -1.23 10.22 -24.80
CA LEU A 42 -0.94 8.93 -24.18
C LEU A 42 -1.39 7.75 -25.05
N GLU A 43 -2.51 7.90 -25.76
CA GLU A 43 -3.03 6.92 -26.72
C GLU A 43 -2.12 6.84 -27.96
N ASP A 44 -1.74 7.99 -28.53
CA ASP A 44 -0.82 8.07 -29.68
C ASP A 44 0.57 7.47 -29.37
N GLU A 45 1.05 7.63 -28.13
CA GLU A 45 2.28 7.01 -27.64
C GLU A 45 2.13 5.51 -27.30
N GLY A 46 0.91 4.96 -27.41
CA GLY A 46 0.62 3.55 -27.13
C GLY A 46 0.71 3.19 -25.65
N LEU A 47 0.60 4.17 -24.74
CA LEU A 47 0.69 3.97 -23.29
C LEU A 47 -0.66 3.60 -22.67
N ILE A 48 -1.77 3.95 -23.31
CA ILE A 48 -3.12 3.60 -22.87
C ILE A 48 -3.91 2.93 -23.98
N LEU A 49 -4.91 2.16 -23.61
CA LEU A 49 -5.87 1.52 -24.51
C LEU A 49 -7.25 2.11 -24.22
N LEU A 50 -7.99 2.47 -25.29
CA LEU A 50 -9.36 2.97 -25.21
C LEU A 50 -10.31 1.97 -25.87
N GLU A 51 -11.14 1.29 -25.08
CA GLU A 51 -12.08 0.28 -25.57
C GLU A 51 -13.46 0.48 -24.95
N GLY A 52 -14.48 0.76 -25.78
CA GLY A 52 -15.86 0.86 -25.31
C GLY A 52 -16.10 1.92 -24.22
N GLY A 53 -15.29 2.98 -24.16
CA GLY A 53 -15.34 4.02 -23.12
C GLY A 53 -14.52 3.71 -21.86
N SER A 54 -13.97 2.49 -21.77
CA SER A 54 -13.00 2.10 -20.74
C SER A 54 -11.58 2.53 -21.14
N ILE A 55 -10.80 2.92 -20.15
CA ILE A 55 -9.39 3.29 -20.27
C ILE A 55 -8.57 2.29 -19.49
N SER A 56 -7.53 1.75 -20.09
CA SER A 56 -6.57 0.90 -19.39
C SER A 56 -5.14 1.23 -19.78
N LEU A 57 -4.19 0.81 -18.93
CA LEU A 57 -2.78 0.89 -19.28
C LEU A 57 -2.41 -0.23 -20.26
N SER A 58 -1.64 0.12 -21.29
CA SER A 58 -0.89 -0.90 -22.04
C SER A 58 0.28 -1.42 -21.18
N GLU A 59 0.98 -2.46 -21.65
CA GLU A 59 2.21 -2.93 -20.99
C GLU A 59 3.26 -1.82 -20.91
N ALA A 60 3.38 -1.00 -21.97
CA ALA A 60 4.29 0.14 -21.99
C ALA A 60 3.86 1.21 -20.98
N GLY A 61 2.56 1.54 -20.91
CA GLY A 61 2.01 2.47 -19.92
C GLY A 61 2.25 2.03 -18.48
N ARG A 62 2.04 0.73 -18.19
CA ARG A 62 2.32 0.16 -16.87
C ARG A 62 3.78 0.33 -16.47
N LYS A 63 4.73 0.17 -17.39
CA LYS A 63 6.17 0.34 -17.14
C LYS A 63 6.60 1.80 -16.92
N MET A 64 5.75 2.77 -17.27
CA MET A 64 6.04 4.20 -17.06
C MET A 64 5.78 4.67 -15.61
N ILE A 65 5.09 3.87 -14.82
CA ILE A 65 4.82 4.13 -13.39
C ILE A 65 5.49 3.09 -12.52
N ARG A 66 5.87 3.51 -11.31
CA ARG A 66 6.49 2.64 -10.31
C ARG A 66 5.49 2.33 -9.20
N VAL A 67 5.09 1.07 -9.09
CA VAL A 67 4.14 0.59 -8.07
C VAL A 67 4.92 0.01 -6.89
N VAL A 68 4.60 0.49 -5.70
CA VAL A 68 5.22 0.07 -4.44
C VAL A 68 4.18 -0.69 -3.63
N VAL A 69 4.59 -1.77 -2.98
CA VAL A 69 3.80 -2.42 -1.93
C VAL A 69 4.45 -2.27 -0.58
N CYS A 70 3.64 -2.03 0.45
CA CYS A 70 4.07 -2.06 1.84
C CYS A 70 3.12 -2.94 2.65
N GLY A 71 3.64 -4.07 3.15
CA GLY A 71 2.87 -4.99 3.97
C GLY A 71 2.92 -4.62 5.44
N GLY A 72 1.82 -4.80 6.17
CA GLY A 72 1.78 -4.51 7.61
C GLY A 72 0.52 -5.00 8.29
N VAL A 73 0.56 -5.02 9.62
CA VAL A 73 -0.65 -5.25 10.43
C VAL A 73 -1.48 -3.98 10.47
N PHE A 74 -0.87 -2.82 10.67
CA PHE A 74 -1.58 -1.53 10.78
C PHE A 74 -2.64 -1.49 11.89
N ASP A 75 -2.38 -2.19 12.98
CA ASP A 75 -3.26 -2.26 14.16
C ASP A 75 -3.04 -1.03 15.06
N ILE A 76 -4.12 -0.30 15.36
CA ILE A 76 -4.11 1.03 15.99
C ILE A 76 -3.16 1.99 15.25
N LEU A 77 -3.69 2.85 14.39
CA LEU A 77 -2.87 3.79 13.63
C LEU A 77 -2.09 4.75 14.53
N HIS A 78 -0.83 5.01 14.17
CA HIS A 78 0.12 5.80 14.94
C HIS A 78 1.21 6.40 14.03
N PRO A 79 2.01 7.38 14.50
CA PRO A 79 3.01 8.06 13.68
C PRO A 79 4.01 7.14 12.97
N GLY A 80 4.39 6.01 13.58
CA GLY A 80 5.25 5.01 12.93
C GLY A 80 4.66 4.45 11.62
N HIS A 81 3.35 4.18 11.56
CA HIS A 81 2.70 3.73 10.32
C HIS A 81 2.70 4.84 9.26
N ALA A 82 2.38 6.08 9.66
CA ALA A 82 2.40 7.23 8.75
C ALA A 82 3.80 7.46 8.15
N PHE A 83 4.86 7.33 8.95
CA PHE A 83 6.24 7.42 8.49
C PHE A 83 6.57 6.30 7.49
N ILE A 84 6.32 5.04 7.84
CA ILE A 84 6.64 3.89 6.97
C ILE A 84 5.88 3.98 5.64
N LEU A 85 4.60 4.32 5.67
CA LEU A 85 3.80 4.47 4.45
C LEU A 85 4.26 5.68 3.62
N GLY A 86 4.64 6.79 4.26
CA GLY A 86 5.22 7.96 3.59
C GLY A 86 6.54 7.63 2.89
N GLU A 87 7.45 6.96 3.59
CA GLU A 87 8.72 6.49 3.02
C GLU A 87 8.48 5.50 1.86
N ALA A 88 7.54 4.56 2.02
CA ALA A 88 7.18 3.63 0.94
C ALA A 88 6.64 4.37 -0.30
N LYS A 89 5.70 5.32 -0.11
CA LYS A 89 5.16 6.13 -1.21
C LYS A 89 6.25 6.93 -1.93
N SER A 90 7.28 7.41 -1.22
CA SER A 90 8.40 8.13 -1.84
C SER A 90 9.22 7.27 -2.84
N MET A 91 9.08 5.95 -2.80
CA MET A 91 9.80 5.02 -3.67
C MET A 91 9.11 4.78 -5.02
N GLY A 92 7.95 5.39 -5.28
CA GLY A 92 7.23 5.21 -6.54
C GLY A 92 6.07 6.17 -6.75
N ASP A 93 5.30 5.90 -7.80
CA ASP A 93 4.17 6.71 -8.23
C ASP A 93 2.85 6.23 -7.58
N VAL A 94 2.78 4.95 -7.19
CA VAL A 94 1.62 4.31 -6.54
C VAL A 94 2.08 3.49 -5.33
N LEU A 95 1.36 3.56 -4.21
CA LEU A 95 1.53 2.73 -3.03
C LEU A 95 0.29 1.88 -2.75
N VAL A 96 0.48 0.57 -2.72
CA VAL A 96 -0.52 -0.39 -2.25
C VAL A 96 -0.13 -0.88 -0.84
N ALA A 97 -0.98 -0.62 0.15
CA ALA A 97 -0.83 -1.15 1.49
C ALA A 97 -1.46 -2.54 1.58
N ILE A 98 -0.66 -3.56 1.89
CA ILE A 98 -1.14 -4.93 2.08
C ILE A 98 -1.36 -5.15 3.58
N VAL A 99 -2.63 -5.24 3.95
CA VAL A 99 -3.06 -5.43 5.33
C VAL A 99 -3.09 -6.93 5.66
N ALA A 100 -2.36 -7.31 6.70
CA ALA A 100 -2.29 -8.70 7.14
C ALA A 100 -3.65 -9.19 7.67
N ARG A 101 -3.99 -10.45 7.36
CA ARG A 101 -5.19 -11.12 7.87
C ARG A 101 -5.10 -11.35 9.38
N ASP A 102 -6.22 -11.22 10.09
CA ASP A 102 -6.32 -11.49 11.53
C ASP A 102 -5.77 -12.88 11.86
N SER A 103 -6.20 -13.90 11.11
CA SER A 103 -5.74 -15.29 11.23
C SER A 103 -4.21 -15.47 11.08
N THR A 104 -3.57 -14.61 10.29
CA THR A 104 -2.12 -14.63 10.08
C THR A 104 -1.38 -13.94 11.23
N VAL A 105 -1.94 -12.85 11.76
CA VAL A 105 -1.34 -12.07 12.84
C VAL A 105 -1.45 -12.84 14.17
N GLU A 106 -2.59 -13.49 14.41
CA GLU A 106 -2.82 -14.35 15.57
C GLU A 106 -1.78 -15.47 15.69
N LYS A 107 -1.49 -16.15 14.56
CA LYS A 107 -0.51 -17.25 14.52
C LYS A 107 0.94 -16.79 14.74
N ARG A 108 1.25 -15.51 14.47
CA ARG A 108 2.64 -15.01 14.40
C ARG A 108 3.03 -14.06 15.52
N LYS A 109 2.10 -13.27 16.04
CA LYS A 109 2.43 -12.12 16.90
C LYS A 109 1.47 -11.94 18.06
N ARG A 110 0.19 -11.67 17.78
CA ARG A 110 -0.87 -11.38 18.76
C ARG A 110 -2.23 -11.30 18.08
N ILE A 111 -3.30 -11.25 18.86
CA ILE A 111 -4.64 -10.89 18.38
C ILE A 111 -4.65 -9.37 18.13
N PRO A 112 -4.98 -8.88 16.91
CA PRO A 112 -5.17 -7.45 16.64
C PRO A 112 -6.31 -6.87 17.49
N ILE A 113 -6.21 -5.58 17.85
CA ILE A 113 -7.30 -4.88 18.53
C ILE A 113 -8.39 -4.49 17.52
N VAL A 114 -7.96 -4.03 16.34
CA VAL A 114 -8.87 -3.63 15.27
C VAL A 114 -9.00 -4.76 14.23
N PRO A 115 -10.22 -5.20 13.90
CA PRO A 115 -10.46 -6.22 12.88
C PRO A 115 -9.89 -5.86 11.50
N GLU A 116 -9.58 -6.86 10.68
CA GLU A 116 -8.89 -6.68 9.40
C GLU A 116 -9.61 -5.78 8.40
N ASP A 117 -10.93 -5.83 8.33
CA ASP A 117 -11.77 -4.99 7.46
C ASP A 117 -11.66 -3.51 7.83
N GLN A 118 -11.76 -3.20 9.12
CA GLN A 118 -11.59 -1.84 9.63
C GLN A 118 -10.16 -1.33 9.43
N ARG A 119 -9.14 -2.19 9.59
CA ARG A 119 -7.75 -1.82 9.31
C ARG A 119 -7.55 -1.46 7.85
N VAL A 120 -8.13 -2.22 6.91
CA VAL A 120 -8.09 -1.90 5.47
C VAL A 120 -8.74 -0.55 5.20
N GLU A 121 -9.95 -0.33 5.73
CA GLU A 121 -10.67 0.92 5.54
C GLU A 121 -9.84 2.12 6.05
N MET A 122 -9.37 2.06 7.29
CA MET A 122 -8.58 3.15 7.88
C MET A 122 -7.26 3.41 7.14
N VAL A 123 -6.54 2.35 6.76
CA VAL A 123 -5.27 2.48 6.03
C VAL A 123 -5.50 3.07 4.64
N GLY A 124 -6.60 2.69 3.98
CA GLY A 124 -6.98 3.24 2.68
C GLY A 124 -7.29 4.74 2.69
N GLN A 125 -7.63 5.31 3.85
CA GLN A 125 -7.86 6.75 4.01
C GLN A 125 -6.58 7.55 4.28
N LEU A 126 -5.43 6.90 4.42
CA LEU A 126 -4.17 7.59 4.67
C LEU A 126 -3.62 8.20 3.38
N LYS A 127 -3.29 9.50 3.42
CA LYS A 127 -2.75 10.27 2.29
C LYS A 127 -1.69 9.56 1.42
N PRO A 128 -0.67 8.85 1.97
CA PRO A 128 0.33 8.20 1.12
C PRO A 128 -0.18 6.93 0.41
N VAL A 129 -1.33 6.37 0.80
CA VAL A 129 -1.86 5.10 0.32
C VAL A 129 -2.80 5.32 -0.86
N ASP A 130 -2.50 4.70 -2.00
CA ASP A 130 -3.35 4.75 -3.19
C ASP A 130 -4.39 3.63 -3.20
N ALA A 131 -4.05 2.47 -2.61
CA ALA A 131 -4.97 1.36 -2.42
C ALA A 131 -4.60 0.57 -1.15
N ALA A 132 -5.59 0.09 -0.40
CA ALA A 132 -5.40 -0.83 0.70
C ALA A 132 -6.15 -2.13 0.42
N VAL A 133 -5.47 -3.27 0.58
CA VAL A 133 -6.03 -4.60 0.29
C VAL A 133 -5.62 -5.60 1.35
N LEU A 134 -6.41 -6.66 1.51
CA LEU A 134 -6.03 -7.78 2.38
C LEU A 134 -5.04 -8.69 1.67
N GLY A 135 -4.05 -9.17 2.41
CA GLY A 135 -3.21 -10.27 1.96
C GLY A 135 -3.98 -11.61 1.88
N TYR A 136 -3.30 -12.64 1.39
CA TYR A 136 -3.81 -14.00 1.40
C TYR A 136 -3.33 -14.77 2.63
N GLU A 137 -4.17 -15.70 3.10
CA GLU A 137 -3.76 -16.69 4.07
C GLU A 137 -2.83 -17.73 3.42
N GLY A 138 -1.78 -18.15 4.14
CA GLY A 138 -0.89 -19.22 3.72
C GLY A 138 0.17 -18.84 2.67
N ASP A 139 -0.21 -18.10 1.63
CA ASP A 139 0.70 -17.67 0.56
C ASP A 139 0.75 -16.13 0.40
N PRO A 140 1.72 -15.45 1.04
CA PRO A 140 1.85 -14.00 0.93
C PRO A 140 2.34 -13.53 -0.44
N LEU A 141 2.85 -14.42 -1.32
CA LEU A 141 3.34 -14.04 -2.64
C LEU A 141 2.22 -13.92 -3.68
N LYS A 142 1.09 -14.57 -3.45
CA LYS A 142 -0.06 -14.50 -4.36
C LYS A 142 -0.55 -13.07 -4.58
N ILE A 143 -0.68 -12.28 -3.51
CA ILE A 143 -1.09 -10.88 -3.64
C ILE A 143 -0.03 -10.02 -4.34
N ILE A 144 1.25 -10.40 -4.23
CA ILE A 144 2.35 -9.73 -4.93
C ILE A 144 2.26 -10.00 -6.44
N GLU A 145 1.90 -11.21 -6.85
CA GLU A 145 1.67 -11.55 -8.26
C GLU A 145 0.48 -10.78 -8.86
N GLU A 146 -0.62 -10.67 -8.11
CA GLU A 146 -1.82 -9.95 -8.56
C GLU A 146 -1.57 -8.44 -8.71
N ILE A 147 -0.80 -7.83 -7.79
CA ILE A 147 -0.45 -6.41 -7.87
C ILE A 147 0.63 -6.16 -8.94
N GLY A 148 1.58 -7.09 -9.08
CA GLY A 148 2.77 -6.93 -9.92
C GLY A 148 3.57 -5.67 -9.58
N PRO A 149 4.07 -5.49 -8.34
CA PRO A 149 4.77 -4.28 -7.94
C PRO A 149 6.19 -4.20 -8.49
N ASP A 150 6.72 -3.00 -8.57
CA ASP A 150 8.12 -2.72 -8.90
C ASP A 150 9.00 -2.72 -7.64
N VAL A 151 8.41 -2.40 -6.48
CA VAL A 151 9.11 -2.32 -5.19
C VAL A 151 8.31 -2.97 -4.08
N ILE A 152 8.96 -3.78 -3.24
CA ILE A 152 8.48 -4.17 -1.93
C ILE A 152 9.22 -3.36 -0.86
N ALA A 153 8.48 -2.51 -0.16
CA ALA A 153 8.95 -1.75 0.99
C ALA A 153 8.71 -2.57 2.28
N LEU A 154 9.80 -2.97 2.93
CA LEU A 154 9.78 -3.69 4.20
C LEU A 154 9.95 -2.72 5.36
N GLY A 155 9.08 -2.84 6.36
CA GLY A 155 9.25 -2.14 7.62
C GLY A 155 10.50 -2.59 8.38
N PRO A 156 10.99 -1.79 9.33
CA PRO A 156 12.20 -2.10 10.10
C PRO A 156 12.10 -3.44 10.84
N ASP A 157 10.97 -3.67 11.51
CA ASP A 157 10.71 -4.86 12.36
C ASP A 157 10.34 -6.13 11.56
N GLN A 158 10.26 -6.04 10.23
CA GLN A 158 9.94 -7.18 9.39
C GLN A 158 11.19 -8.02 9.12
N HIS A 159 11.49 -8.94 10.02
CA HIS A 159 12.65 -9.85 9.93
C HIS A 159 12.59 -10.87 8.78
N HIS A 160 11.76 -10.65 7.76
CA HIS A 160 11.84 -11.41 6.52
C HIS A 160 13.29 -11.36 6.01
N ASN A 161 13.88 -12.54 5.81
CA ASN A 161 15.17 -12.64 5.17
C ASN A 161 15.01 -12.14 3.74
N VAL A 162 15.62 -10.99 3.44
CA VAL A 162 15.53 -10.31 2.13
C VAL A 162 16.03 -11.23 1.02
N GLU A 163 17.02 -12.06 1.30
CA GLU A 163 17.58 -13.01 0.35
C GLU A 163 16.61 -14.16 0.06
N GLN A 164 15.95 -14.71 1.10
CA GLN A 164 14.89 -15.70 0.90
C GLN A 164 13.71 -15.12 0.12
N MET A 165 13.30 -13.89 0.43
CA MET A 165 12.24 -13.20 -0.31
C MET A 165 12.64 -13.02 -1.79
N ARG A 166 13.88 -12.60 -2.06
CA ARG A 166 14.40 -12.50 -3.44
C ARG A 166 14.43 -13.85 -4.14
N SER A 167 14.79 -14.93 -3.46
CA SER A 167 14.77 -16.29 -4.02
C SER A 167 13.35 -16.68 -4.43
N SER A 168 12.37 -16.54 -3.54
CA SER A 168 10.98 -16.91 -3.83
C SER A 168 10.34 -16.02 -4.91
N LEU A 169 10.73 -14.75 -5.00
CA LEU A 169 10.33 -13.86 -6.10
C LEU A 169 10.97 -14.31 -7.43
N GLY A 170 12.24 -14.72 -7.40
CA GLY A 170 12.97 -15.23 -8.57
C GLY A 170 12.37 -16.53 -9.11
N GLU A 171 11.96 -17.45 -8.25
CA GLU A 171 11.24 -18.69 -8.62
C GLU A 171 9.94 -18.40 -9.37
N ARG A 172 9.25 -17.32 -8.98
CA ARG A 172 8.02 -16.82 -9.63
C ARG A 172 8.29 -15.87 -10.80
N ARG A 173 9.56 -15.65 -11.17
CA ARG A 173 10.00 -14.73 -12.23
C ARG A 173 9.53 -13.29 -12.05
N LEU A 174 9.35 -12.88 -10.79
CA LEU A 174 8.98 -11.51 -10.41
C LEU A 174 10.25 -10.68 -10.23
N ASN A 175 10.47 -9.71 -11.12
CA ASN A 175 11.59 -8.78 -11.00
C ASN A 175 11.20 -7.58 -10.12
N VAL A 176 11.30 -7.75 -8.81
CA VAL A 176 10.84 -6.75 -7.82
C VAL A 176 12.00 -6.31 -6.94
N GLU A 177 12.15 -4.99 -6.78
CA GLU A 177 13.16 -4.44 -5.88
C GLU A 177 12.68 -4.52 -4.44
N VAL A 178 13.47 -5.13 -3.55
CA VAL A 178 13.17 -5.17 -2.11
C VAL A 178 13.98 -4.09 -1.40
N ARG A 179 13.30 -3.15 -0.74
CA ARG A 179 13.90 -2.07 0.08
C ARG A 179 13.42 -2.15 1.52
N ARG A 180 14.33 -1.92 2.47
CA ARG A 180 13.99 -1.84 3.89
C ARG A 180 13.97 -0.37 4.31
N ILE A 181 12.89 0.05 4.95
CA ILE A 181 12.74 1.38 5.53
C ILE A 181 13.42 1.39 6.90
N SER A 182 14.08 2.51 7.20
CA SER A 182 14.77 2.72 8.48
C SER A 182 13.78 2.81 9.64
N GLU A 183 14.27 2.57 10.86
CA GLU A 183 13.46 2.70 12.08
C GLU A 183 12.99 4.14 12.30
N PHE A 184 11.74 4.27 12.76
CA PHE A 184 11.17 5.54 13.20
C PHE A 184 11.19 5.64 14.73
N LYS A 185 12.02 6.53 15.27
CA LYS A 185 12.19 6.74 16.72
C LYS A 185 11.89 8.17 17.18
N ALA A 186 11.19 8.95 16.37
CA ALA A 186 11.00 10.38 16.64
C ALA A 186 10.02 10.68 17.78
N CYS A 187 9.21 9.70 18.22
CA CYS A 187 8.31 9.86 19.36
C CYS A 187 8.14 8.54 20.12
N GLU A 188 7.65 8.64 21.36
CA GLU A 188 7.41 7.50 22.25
C GLU A 188 6.26 6.59 21.76
N LEU A 189 5.12 7.19 21.39
CA LEU A 189 3.92 6.47 20.93
C LEU A 189 3.99 6.14 19.43
N ASN A 190 5.06 5.45 19.04
CA ASN A 190 5.37 5.14 17.64
C ASN A 190 5.00 3.71 17.22
N SER A 191 4.50 2.89 18.15
CA SER A 191 4.10 1.50 17.91
C SER A 191 2.80 1.18 18.64
N THR A 192 2.00 0.24 18.13
CA THR A 192 0.81 -0.23 18.85
C THR A 192 1.15 -0.70 20.27
N ARG A 193 2.32 -1.34 20.42
CA ARG A 193 2.81 -1.83 21.71
C ARG A 193 2.94 -0.68 22.70
N SER A 194 3.66 0.39 22.32
CA SER A 194 3.83 1.58 23.18
C SER A 194 2.51 2.25 23.55
N ILE A 195 1.52 2.26 22.64
CA ILE A 195 0.19 2.80 22.92
C ILE A 195 -0.55 1.93 23.94
N LEU A 196 -0.52 0.60 23.77
CA LEU A 196 -1.17 -0.33 24.70
C LEU A 196 -0.51 -0.27 26.09
N GLU A 197 0.83 -0.25 26.16
CA GLU A 197 1.59 -0.07 27.41
C GLU A 197 1.16 1.22 28.11
N ARG A 198 1.11 2.35 27.40
CA ARG A 198 0.63 3.63 27.95
C ARG A 198 -0.82 3.58 28.45
N ILE A 199 -1.71 2.88 27.74
CA ILE A 199 -3.11 2.73 28.17
C ILE A 199 -3.18 1.91 29.46
N ILE A 200 -2.39 0.84 29.57
CA ILE A 200 -2.31 -0.01 30.77
C ILE A 200 -1.77 0.80 31.94
N GLU A 201 -0.62 1.46 31.77
CA GLU A 201 0.00 2.29 32.82
C GLU A 201 -0.94 3.39 33.34
N ARG A 202 -1.71 4.03 32.44
CA ARG A 202 -2.63 5.10 32.81
C ARG A 202 -3.84 4.62 33.62
N ASN A 203 -4.39 3.44 33.29
CA ASN A 203 -5.67 2.99 33.84
C ASN A 203 -5.52 1.89 34.90
N TYR A 204 -4.38 1.19 34.91
CA TYR A 204 -4.06 0.10 35.82
C TYR A 204 -2.63 0.26 36.37
N PRO A 205 -2.34 1.37 37.09
CA PRO A 205 -0.99 1.67 37.58
C PRO A 205 -0.50 0.65 38.62
N ASN A 206 -1.39 -0.16 39.19
CA ASN A 206 -1.05 -1.21 40.15
C ASN A 206 -1.53 -2.58 39.66
N PRO A 207 -0.68 -3.36 38.95
CA PRO A 207 -1.04 -4.69 38.45
C PRO A 207 -1.27 -5.74 39.56
N GLN A 208 -1.06 -5.38 40.83
CA GLN A 208 -1.22 -6.26 42.00
C GLN A 208 -2.52 -6.05 42.78
N GLY A 209 -3.37 -5.09 42.39
CA GLY A 209 -4.75 -4.97 42.88
C GLY A 209 -4.88 -4.76 44.40
N GLU A 210 -4.81 -3.51 44.84
CA GLU A 210 -5.48 -3.07 46.07
C GLU A 210 -6.25 -1.79 45.76
N ILE A 211 -7.55 -1.81 46.10
CA ILE A 211 -8.45 -0.65 46.17
C ILE A 211 -8.58 -0.29 47.65
#